data_AF-A0A5N5QQM1-F1
#
_entry.id   AF-A0A5N5QQM1-F1
#
_cell.length_a   1.000
_cell.length_b   1.000
_cell.length_c   1.000
_cell.angle_alpha   90.00
_cell.angle_beta   90.00
_cell.angle_gamma   90.00
#
_symmetry.space_group_name_H-M   'P 1'
#
loop_
_entity.id
_entity.type
_entity.pdbx_description
1 polymer ?
#
loop_
_entity_poly.entity_id
_entity_poly.type
_entity_poly.pdbx_seq_one_letter_code
_entity_poly.pdbx_strand_id
1 'polypeptide(L)'
;MNNDLDLQSVLSEPPTSPKLKSLIERLGALANPPIPSPTSDIKTYTDAVYHNYYEIGISLMFAPPSKGSKLGPEQFICDSIDVMNVPDAEAGNTRAAKAASAYRTFPGLPLALGKRESSAPVTTSPSIPVPFLLKATSVGADFVQYFGEPARKGGGAGTAGPGIWCEWTTQGLMVEFGGDEARGPNAWERGGKAIWNVLTLFRVAT
;
A
#
# COMPACT_ATOMS: atom_id res chain seq x y z
N MET A 1 -19.53 -1.82 8.80
CA MET A 1 -19.39 -3.07 8.04
C MET A 1 -17.89 -3.28 7.83
N ASN A 2 -17.32 -4.41 8.24
CA ASN A 2 -15.94 -4.71 7.86
C ASN A 2 -15.93 -5.01 6.36
N ASN A 3 -15.24 -4.18 5.59
CA ASN A 3 -14.98 -4.48 4.20
C ASN A 3 -13.96 -5.61 4.18
N ASP A 4 -14.41 -6.84 3.92
CA ASP A 4 -13.55 -8.00 3.78
C ASP A 4 -12.80 -7.91 2.43
N LEU A 5 -11.82 -7.02 2.38
CA LEU A 5 -10.93 -6.79 1.23
C LEU A 5 -9.58 -7.44 1.52
N ASP A 6 -9.29 -8.52 0.80
CA ASP A 6 -7.97 -9.14 0.82
C ASP A 6 -7.19 -8.73 -0.42
N LEU A 7 -6.46 -7.61 -0.32
CA LEU A 7 -5.58 -7.11 -1.39
C LEU A 7 -4.38 -8.05 -1.63
N GLN A 8 -3.93 -8.80 -0.61
CA GLN A 8 -2.80 -9.71 -0.79
C GLN A 8 -3.19 -10.92 -1.64
N SER A 9 -4.46 -11.30 -1.64
CA SER A 9 -4.96 -12.41 -2.44
C SER A 9 -4.78 -12.23 -3.95
N VAL A 10 -4.64 -11.00 -4.46
CA VAL A 10 -4.45 -10.74 -5.89
C VAL A 10 -2.99 -10.59 -6.30
N LEU A 11 -2.06 -10.67 -5.33
CA LEU A 11 -0.64 -10.78 -5.66
C LEU A 11 -0.39 -12.08 -6.43
N SER A 12 0.49 -12.03 -7.41
CA SER A 12 0.77 -13.10 -8.39
C SER A 12 -0.33 -13.35 -9.44
N GLU A 13 -1.43 -12.61 -9.43
CA GLU A 13 -2.44 -12.69 -10.50
C GLU A 13 -1.97 -11.96 -11.78
N PRO A 14 -2.27 -12.45 -12.99
CA PRO A 14 -1.99 -11.74 -14.23
C PRO A 14 -2.94 -10.54 -14.43
N PRO A 15 -2.61 -9.53 -15.27
CA PRO A 15 -3.45 -8.36 -15.51
C PRO A 15 -4.89 -8.67 -15.98
N THR A 16 -5.09 -9.82 -16.61
CA THR A 16 -6.40 -10.28 -17.14
C THR A 16 -7.19 -11.12 -16.13
N SER A 17 -6.69 -11.30 -14.90
CA SER A 17 -7.33 -12.12 -13.89
C SER A 17 -8.75 -11.64 -13.55
N PRO A 18 -9.77 -12.53 -13.59
CA PRO A 18 -11.11 -12.21 -13.11
C PRO A 18 -11.12 -11.73 -11.66
N LYS A 19 -10.19 -12.24 -10.84
CA LYS A 19 -10.07 -11.86 -9.42
C LYS A 19 -9.66 -10.39 -9.25
N LEU A 20 -8.69 -9.94 -10.05
CA LEU A 20 -8.29 -8.53 -10.09
C LEU A 20 -9.43 -7.65 -10.59
N LYS A 21 -10.12 -8.06 -11.66
CA LYS A 21 -11.27 -7.33 -12.20
C LYS A 21 -12.38 -7.16 -11.14
N SER A 22 -12.76 -8.24 -10.45
CA SER A 22 -13.77 -8.17 -9.38
C SER A 22 -13.33 -7.31 -8.20
N LEU A 23 -12.05 -7.31 -7.85
CA LEU A 23 -11.51 -6.41 -6.83
C LEU A 23 -11.66 -4.95 -7.25
N ILE A 24 -11.27 -4.60 -8.48
CA ILE A 24 -11.36 -3.23 -9.01
C ILE A 24 -12.82 -2.75 -9.06
N GLU A 25 -13.74 -3.58 -9.55
CA GLU A 25 -15.18 -3.28 -9.58
C GLU A 25 -15.74 -3.04 -8.17
N ARG A 26 -15.35 -3.88 -7.20
CA ARG A 26 -15.73 -3.72 -5.80
C ARG A 26 -15.19 -2.43 -5.18
N LEU A 27 -13.95 -2.06 -5.49
CA LEU A 27 -13.38 -0.79 -5.04
C LEU A 27 -14.07 0.42 -5.68
N GLY A 28 -14.47 0.30 -6.95
CA GLY A 28 -15.32 1.28 -7.62
C GLY A 28 -16.66 1.48 -6.92
N ALA A 29 -17.31 0.39 -6.49
CA ALA A 29 -18.56 0.46 -5.74
C ALA A 29 -18.42 1.08 -4.33
N LEU A 30 -17.24 0.95 -3.71
CA LEU A 30 -16.93 1.54 -2.40
C LEU A 30 -16.55 3.02 -2.47
N ALA A 31 -16.19 3.52 -3.66
CA ALA A 31 -15.83 4.92 -3.84
C ALA A 31 -17.01 5.86 -3.55
N ASN A 32 -16.69 7.11 -3.20
CA ASN A 32 -17.69 8.16 -3.00
C ASN A 32 -17.36 9.39 -3.88
N PRO A 33 -18.17 9.69 -4.92
CA PRO A 33 -19.28 8.87 -5.42
C PRO A 33 -18.80 7.52 -6.01
N PRO A 34 -19.68 6.51 -6.14
CA PRO A 34 -19.33 5.22 -6.74
C PRO A 34 -18.88 5.35 -8.20
N ILE A 35 -17.95 4.49 -8.61
CA ILE A 35 -17.36 4.46 -9.96
C ILE A 35 -17.66 3.07 -10.57
N PRO A 36 -18.67 2.94 -11.45
CA PRO A 36 -19.09 1.65 -11.99
C PRO A 36 -18.05 0.93 -12.83
N SER A 37 -17.10 1.66 -13.41
CA SER A 37 -16.05 1.09 -14.26
C SER A 37 -14.76 1.87 -14.08
N PRO A 38 -14.01 1.63 -12.99
CA PRO A 38 -12.74 2.32 -12.78
C PRO A 38 -11.78 2.03 -13.93
N THR A 39 -11.19 3.08 -14.49
CA THR A 39 -10.21 2.96 -15.57
C THR A 39 -8.80 3.15 -15.04
N SER A 40 -7.84 2.44 -15.64
CA SER A 40 -6.42 2.59 -15.33
C SER A 40 -5.70 3.41 -16.38
N ASP A 41 -4.82 4.29 -15.93
CA ASP A 41 -3.73 4.82 -16.75
C ASP A 41 -2.55 3.83 -16.74
N ILE A 42 -2.22 3.30 -17.92
CA ILE A 42 -1.22 2.25 -18.08
C ILE A 42 0.14 2.87 -18.41
N LYS A 43 1.16 2.57 -17.58
CA LYS A 43 2.55 2.98 -17.82
C LYS A 43 3.43 1.74 -17.97
N THR A 44 4.04 1.60 -19.13
CA THR A 44 4.89 0.46 -19.47
C THR A 44 6.37 0.84 -19.40
N TYR A 45 7.14 0.01 -18.72
CA TYR A 45 8.59 0.06 -18.60
C TYR A 45 9.18 -1.27 -19.08
N THR A 46 10.49 -1.33 -19.18
CA THR A 46 11.20 -2.54 -19.66
C THR A 46 10.95 -3.75 -18.78
N ASP A 47 10.80 -3.56 -17.47
CA ASP A 47 10.70 -4.60 -16.45
C ASP A 47 9.39 -4.58 -15.66
N ALA A 48 8.48 -3.66 -15.97
CA ALA A 48 7.23 -3.50 -15.24
C ALA A 48 6.14 -2.82 -16.07
N VAL A 49 4.87 -3.13 -15.75
CA VAL A 49 3.69 -2.42 -16.25
C VAL A 49 2.88 -1.97 -15.05
N TYR A 50 2.57 -0.68 -14.98
CA TYR A 50 1.75 -0.11 -13.91
C TYR A 50 0.35 0.16 -14.42
N HIS A 51 -0.66 -0.30 -13.69
CA HIS A 51 -2.06 0.09 -13.89
C HIS A 51 -2.46 1.02 -12.75
N ASN A 52 -2.53 2.32 -13.06
CA ASN A 52 -2.80 3.37 -12.08
C ASN A 52 -4.30 3.70 -12.06
N TYR A 53 -5.00 3.30 -11.00
CA TYR A 53 -6.42 3.60 -10.82
C TYR A 53 -6.57 4.81 -9.88
N TYR A 54 -6.33 6.00 -10.43
CA TYR A 54 -6.33 7.26 -9.69
C TYR A 54 -7.62 7.49 -8.88
N GLU A 55 -8.78 7.21 -9.48
CA GLU A 55 -10.08 7.50 -8.87
C GLU A 55 -10.42 6.60 -7.67
N ILE A 56 -9.78 5.43 -7.55
CA ILE A 56 -9.95 4.50 -6.42
C ILE A 56 -8.68 4.32 -5.59
N GLY A 57 -7.67 5.18 -5.78
CA GLY A 57 -6.52 5.27 -4.89
C GLY A 57 -5.64 4.03 -4.84
N ILE A 58 -5.47 3.31 -5.96
CA ILE A 58 -4.55 2.18 -6.05
C ILE A 58 -3.65 2.23 -7.30
N SER A 59 -2.43 1.72 -7.19
CA SER A 59 -1.59 1.36 -8.33
C SER A 59 -1.23 -0.12 -8.27
N LEU A 60 -1.39 -0.84 -9.38
CA LEU A 60 -0.96 -2.23 -9.51
C LEU A 60 0.31 -2.27 -10.34
N MET A 61 1.39 -2.84 -9.80
CA MET A 61 2.61 -3.09 -10.55
C MET A 61 2.63 -4.56 -10.99
N PHE A 62 2.76 -4.79 -12.29
CA PHE A 62 2.96 -6.09 -12.89
C PHE A 62 4.43 -6.23 -13.32
N ALA A 63 5.07 -7.32 -12.95
CA ALA A 63 6.47 -7.59 -13.28
C ALA A 63 6.67 -9.07 -13.63
N PRO A 64 7.82 -9.45 -14.22
CA PRO A 64 8.17 -10.86 -14.41
C PRO A 64 8.13 -11.61 -13.06
N PRO A 65 7.63 -12.86 -13.01
CA PRO A 65 7.56 -13.64 -11.77
C PRO A 65 8.90 -13.85 -11.07
N SER A 66 10.00 -13.77 -11.84
CA SER A 66 11.37 -13.86 -11.37
C SER A 66 12.22 -12.74 -11.98
N LYS A 67 13.07 -12.11 -11.15
CA LYS A 67 13.97 -11.04 -11.59
C LYS A 67 14.92 -11.56 -12.68
N GLY A 68 15.11 -10.76 -13.72
CA GLY A 68 16.01 -11.08 -14.84
C GLY A 68 15.40 -12.01 -15.89
N SER A 69 14.15 -12.43 -15.72
CA SER A 69 13.45 -13.20 -16.74
C SER A 69 13.14 -12.33 -17.96
N LYS A 70 13.31 -12.88 -19.17
CA LYS A 70 13.07 -12.18 -20.46
C LYS A 70 11.64 -12.37 -20.98
N LEU A 71 10.68 -12.55 -20.07
CA LEU A 71 9.29 -12.76 -20.44
C LEU A 71 8.68 -11.45 -20.96
N GLY A 72 7.70 -11.58 -21.85
CA GLY A 72 6.91 -10.43 -22.27
C GLY A 72 5.85 -10.04 -21.23
N PRO A 73 5.25 -8.84 -21.35
CA PRO A 73 4.23 -8.33 -20.44
C PRO A 73 3.02 -9.25 -20.25
N GLU A 74 2.73 -10.13 -21.21
CA GLU A 74 1.64 -11.11 -21.17
C GLU A 74 1.83 -12.18 -20.09
N GLN A 75 3.07 -12.35 -19.60
CA GLN A 75 3.41 -13.29 -18.53
C GLN A 75 3.74 -12.58 -17.21
N PHE A 76 3.56 -11.26 -17.14
CA PHE A 76 3.75 -10.52 -15.90
C PHE A 76 2.63 -10.85 -14.92
N ILE A 77 2.98 -10.79 -13.65
CA ILE A 77 2.07 -11.02 -12.53
C ILE A 77 2.08 -9.79 -11.62
N CYS A 78 1.00 -9.60 -10.87
CA CYS A 78 0.91 -8.52 -9.89
C CYS A 78 1.99 -8.73 -8.81
N ASP A 79 3.02 -7.90 -8.84
CA ASP A 79 4.15 -7.96 -7.93
C ASP A 79 3.90 -7.14 -6.67
N SER A 80 3.33 -5.95 -6.86
CA SER A 80 2.96 -5.06 -5.77
C SER A 80 1.69 -4.25 -6.05
N ILE A 81 1.12 -3.75 -4.97
CA ILE A 81 -0.06 -2.89 -4.93
C ILE A 81 0.26 -1.71 -4.03
N ASP A 82 0.22 -0.50 -4.58
CA ASP A 82 0.24 0.72 -3.79
C ASP A 82 -1.19 1.12 -3.46
N VAL A 83 -1.42 1.42 -2.18
CA VAL A 83 -2.66 1.93 -1.62
C VAL A 83 -2.41 3.36 -1.17
N MET A 84 -3.26 4.29 -1.62
CA MET A 84 -3.04 5.72 -1.42
C MET A 84 -3.90 6.26 -0.27
N ASN A 85 -3.29 7.09 0.57
CA ASN A 85 -3.97 7.90 1.58
C ASN A 85 -3.66 9.37 1.31
N VAL A 86 -4.48 9.97 0.44
CA VAL A 86 -4.37 11.37 0.08
C VAL A 86 -5.38 12.12 0.93
N PRO A 87 -4.97 12.72 2.08
CA PRO A 87 -5.91 13.45 2.91
C PRO A 87 -6.56 14.55 2.09
N ASP A 88 -7.88 14.69 2.21
CA ASP A 88 -8.59 15.82 1.63
C ASP A 88 -7.90 17.11 2.12
N ALA A 89 -7.77 18.09 1.23
CA ALA A 89 -7.09 19.37 1.53
C ALA A 89 -7.63 20.08 2.78
N GLU A 90 -8.85 19.72 3.20
CA GLU A 90 -9.56 20.13 4.43
C GLU A 90 -8.86 19.68 5.73
N ALA A 91 -8.03 18.63 5.73
CA ALA A 91 -7.37 18.10 6.94
C ALA A 91 -6.12 18.89 7.39
N GLY A 92 -5.96 20.14 6.95
CA GLY A 92 -4.86 21.03 7.36
C GLY A 92 -3.46 20.66 6.82
N ASN A 93 -3.34 19.57 6.04
CA ASN A 93 -2.07 19.13 5.45
C ASN A 93 -1.83 19.77 4.07
N THR A 94 -1.65 21.08 4.06
CA THR A 94 -1.50 21.90 2.84
C THR A 94 -0.30 21.53 1.96
N ARG A 95 0.65 20.74 2.46
CA ARG A 95 1.84 20.27 1.72
C ARG A 95 1.68 18.90 1.10
N ALA A 96 0.96 17.97 1.73
CA ALA A 96 0.55 16.73 1.07
C ALA A 96 -0.34 17.01 -0.15
N ALA A 97 -1.19 18.04 -0.06
CA ALA A 97 -2.01 18.53 -1.17
C ALA A 97 -1.22 19.17 -2.33
N LYS A 98 0.04 19.60 -2.11
CA LYS A 98 0.85 20.32 -3.13
C LYS A 98 1.67 19.42 -4.04
N ALA A 99 1.97 18.19 -3.63
CA ALA A 99 2.32 17.15 -4.59
C ALA A 99 0.99 16.59 -5.07
N ALA A 100 0.43 17.18 -6.14
CA ALA A 100 -0.85 16.80 -6.72
C ALA A 100 -0.81 15.33 -7.17
N SER A 101 -0.99 14.43 -6.22
CA SER A 101 -1.25 13.03 -6.48
C SER A 101 -2.57 13.02 -7.22
N ALA A 102 -2.57 12.58 -8.48
CA ALA A 102 -3.82 12.38 -9.22
C ALA A 102 -4.74 11.37 -8.51
N TYR A 103 -4.20 10.61 -7.55
CA TYR A 103 -4.93 9.64 -6.75
C TYR A 103 -5.86 10.28 -5.73
N ARG A 104 -7.01 9.63 -5.54
CA ARG A 104 -7.88 9.79 -4.38
C ARG A 104 -7.42 8.86 -3.25
N THR A 105 -7.96 9.09 -2.05
CA THR A 105 -7.82 8.13 -0.95
C THR A 105 -8.50 6.81 -1.29
N PHE A 106 -7.86 5.71 -0.93
CA PHE A 106 -8.37 4.37 -1.08
C PHE A 106 -9.75 4.20 -0.42
N PRO A 107 -10.80 3.84 -1.17
CA PRO A 107 -12.16 3.77 -0.64
C PRO A 107 -12.42 2.54 0.22
N GLY A 108 -11.48 1.58 0.24
CA GLY A 108 -11.59 0.37 1.06
C GLY A 108 -11.19 0.54 2.53
N LEU A 109 -10.94 1.76 3.00
CA LEU A 109 -10.60 2.01 4.40
C LEU A 109 -11.83 1.91 5.33
N PRO A 110 -11.69 1.40 6.57
CA PRO A 110 -10.48 0.81 7.14
C PRO A 110 -10.14 -0.55 6.52
N LEU A 111 -8.86 -0.78 6.22
CA LEU A 111 -8.35 -2.01 5.61
C LEU A 111 -7.76 -2.93 6.68
N ALA A 112 -8.21 -4.19 6.73
CA ALA A 112 -7.68 -5.18 7.66
C ALA A 112 -6.37 -5.79 7.14
N LEU A 113 -5.30 -5.72 7.93
CA LEU A 113 -3.98 -6.28 7.62
C LEU A 113 -3.58 -7.32 8.67
N GLY A 114 -3.41 -8.57 8.23
CA GLY A 114 -2.90 -9.67 9.06
C GLY A 114 -1.37 -9.70 9.10
N LYS A 115 -0.81 -10.41 10.10
CA LYS A 115 0.60 -10.82 10.04
C LYS A 115 0.72 -12.04 9.15
N ARG A 116 1.71 -12.07 8.27
CA ARG A 116 2.16 -13.32 7.65
C ARG A 116 2.96 -14.09 8.69
N GLU A 117 2.51 -15.31 9.00
CA GLU A 117 3.23 -16.16 9.93
C GLU A 117 4.62 -16.47 9.37
N SER A 118 5.65 -16.15 10.15
CA SER A 118 6.95 -16.80 9.98
C SER A 118 6.76 -18.23 10.46
N SER A 119 7.28 -19.22 9.72
CA SER A 119 7.16 -20.65 9.98
C SER A 119 7.85 -21.10 11.28
N ALA A 120 7.46 -20.53 12.42
CA ALA A 120 7.86 -20.96 13.74
C ALA A 120 6.77 -21.89 14.30
N PRO A 121 7.15 -22.99 14.97
CA PRO A 121 6.17 -23.92 15.52
C PRO A 121 5.36 -23.24 16.62
N VAL A 122 4.04 -23.21 16.43
CA VAL A 122 3.08 -22.63 17.36
C VAL A 122 2.96 -23.53 18.59
N THR A 123 3.66 -23.17 19.68
CA THR A 123 3.28 -23.62 21.02
C THR A 123 2.41 -22.55 21.67
N THR A 124 1.20 -22.95 22.06
CA THR A 124 0.19 -22.31 22.92
C THR A 124 -0.90 -21.42 22.27
N SER A 125 -2.13 -21.97 22.33
CA SER A 125 -3.49 -21.40 22.28
C SER A 125 -4.03 -20.70 21.01
N PRO A 126 -5.28 -21.02 20.59
CA PRO A 126 -5.89 -20.53 19.36
C PRO A 126 -6.60 -19.19 19.57
N SER A 127 -5.86 -18.13 19.90
CA SER A 127 -6.42 -16.78 19.72
C SER A 127 -6.19 -16.37 18.28
N ILE A 128 -7.26 -16.30 17.47
CA ILE A 128 -7.19 -15.71 16.13
C ILE A 128 -6.55 -14.31 16.26
N PRO A 129 -5.41 -14.04 15.61
CA PRO A 129 -4.75 -12.74 15.73
C PRO A 129 -5.71 -11.63 15.27
N VAL A 130 -5.96 -10.64 16.12
CA VAL A 130 -6.78 -9.47 15.77
C VAL A 130 -6.05 -8.71 14.66
N PRO A 131 -6.66 -8.46 13.48
CA PRO A 131 -5.98 -7.78 12.39
C PRO A 131 -5.70 -6.32 12.73
N PHE A 132 -4.64 -5.77 12.15
CA PHE A 132 -4.39 -4.34 12.17
C PHE A 132 -5.38 -3.64 11.25
N LEU A 133 -6.23 -2.78 11.80
CA LEU A 133 -7.18 -1.98 11.02
C LEU A 133 -6.51 -0.68 10.59
N LEU A 134 -5.97 -0.67 9.38
CA LEU A 134 -5.40 0.51 8.76
C LEU A 134 -6.51 1.53 8.48
N LYS A 135 -6.43 2.70 9.12
CA LYS A 135 -7.34 3.84 8.93
C LYS A 135 -6.60 4.94 8.19
N ALA A 136 -7.31 5.86 7.56
CA ALA A 136 -6.72 7.07 6.97
C ALA A 136 -5.93 7.90 8.00
N THR A 137 -6.27 7.79 9.29
CA THR A 137 -5.63 8.49 10.39
C THR A 137 -4.55 7.68 11.11
N SER A 138 -4.24 6.46 10.65
CA SER A 138 -3.18 5.65 11.25
C SER A 138 -1.83 6.35 11.14
N VAL A 139 -0.99 6.17 12.16
CA VAL A 139 0.33 6.81 12.26
C VAL A 139 1.44 5.80 12.40
N GLY A 140 2.69 6.24 12.23
CA GLY A 140 3.88 5.37 12.31
C GLY A 140 3.93 4.50 13.58
N ALA A 141 3.52 5.04 14.74
CA ALA A 141 3.49 4.29 15.99
C ALA A 141 2.53 3.09 15.94
N ASP A 142 1.40 3.21 15.25
CA ASP A 142 0.43 2.12 15.12
C ASP A 142 1.03 0.92 14.36
N PHE A 143 1.79 1.19 13.30
CA PHE A 143 2.48 0.17 12.52
C PHE A 143 3.55 -0.54 13.34
N VAL A 144 4.40 0.21 14.06
CA VAL A 144 5.46 -0.36 14.90
C VAL A 144 4.87 -1.16 16.06
N GLN A 145 3.81 -0.65 16.70
CA GLN A 145 3.13 -1.37 17.77
C GLN A 145 2.58 -2.72 17.31
N TYR A 146 2.06 -2.80 16.09
CA TYR A 146 1.49 -4.04 15.57
C TYR A 146 2.54 -4.97 14.94
N PHE A 147 3.35 -4.47 14.00
CA PHE A 147 4.29 -5.28 13.19
C PHE A 147 5.70 -5.40 13.80
N GLY A 148 6.01 -4.65 14.87
CA GLY A 148 7.35 -4.57 15.45
C GLY A 148 8.25 -3.60 14.67
N GLU A 149 9.57 -3.67 14.92
CA GLU A 149 10.54 -2.82 14.23
C GLU A 149 10.68 -3.23 12.74
N PRO A 150 10.75 -2.26 11.81
CA PRO A 150 10.93 -2.55 10.39
C PRO A 150 12.34 -3.06 10.10
N ALA A 151 12.47 -3.94 9.11
CA ALA A 151 13.76 -4.49 8.67
C ALA A 151 14.59 -3.45 7.91
N ARG A 152 13.92 -2.56 7.17
CA ARG A 152 14.56 -1.48 6.40
C ARG A 152 13.79 -0.19 6.62
N LYS A 153 14.52 0.93 6.63
CA LYS A 153 13.94 2.25 6.83
C LYS A 153 14.83 3.32 6.19
N GLY A 154 14.26 4.43 5.74
CA GLY A 154 15.00 5.50 5.07
C GLY A 154 14.16 6.75 4.76
N GLY A 155 14.75 7.73 4.08
CA GLY A 155 14.06 8.96 3.70
C GLY A 155 14.06 10.06 4.76
N GLY A 156 13.23 11.09 4.55
CA GLY A 156 13.01 12.19 5.50
C GLY A 156 14.08 13.28 5.57
N ALA A 157 15.28 13.07 5.03
CA ALA A 157 16.42 14.01 5.18
C ALA A 157 16.26 15.36 4.46
N GLY A 158 15.34 15.48 3.49
CA GLY A 158 15.20 16.64 2.62
C GLY A 158 13.82 17.28 2.62
N THR A 159 13.76 18.51 2.11
CA THR A 159 12.51 19.21 1.75
C THR A 159 11.89 18.68 0.46
N ALA A 160 12.67 17.92 -0.33
CA ALA A 160 12.26 17.22 -1.54
C ALA A 160 12.55 15.71 -1.42
N GLY A 161 11.83 14.87 -2.17
CA GLY A 161 11.90 13.39 -2.09
C GLY A 161 10.77 12.80 -1.26
N PRO A 162 10.75 11.48 -0.96
CA PRO A 162 9.74 10.88 -0.10
C PRO A 162 9.91 11.32 1.37
N GLY A 163 8.86 11.14 2.17
CA GLY A 163 8.98 11.22 3.63
C GLY A 163 9.86 10.09 4.17
N ILE A 164 9.88 9.91 5.49
CA ILE A 164 10.40 8.66 6.06
C ILE A 164 9.55 7.48 5.56
N TRP A 165 10.18 6.34 5.37
CA TRP A 165 9.53 5.09 5.00
C TRP A 165 10.08 3.92 5.81
N CYS A 166 9.23 2.93 6.03
CA CYS A 166 9.53 1.70 6.79
C CYS A 166 9.07 0.47 5.99
N GLU A 167 9.89 -0.58 5.97
CA GLU A 167 9.59 -1.85 5.29
C GLU A 167 9.70 -3.03 6.26
N TRP A 168 8.63 -3.81 6.34
CA TRP A 168 8.56 -5.10 7.02
C TRP A 168 8.62 -6.21 5.96
N THR A 169 9.84 -6.53 5.50
CA THR A 169 10.08 -7.42 4.36
C THR A 169 9.38 -8.78 4.50
N THR A 170 9.40 -9.40 5.69
CA THR A 170 8.74 -10.70 5.92
C THR A 170 7.21 -10.63 5.87
N GLN A 171 6.65 -9.43 6.04
CA GLN A 171 5.22 -9.17 5.96
C GLN A 171 4.78 -8.79 4.54
N GLY A 172 5.73 -8.52 3.62
CA GLY A 172 5.43 -8.03 2.28
C GLY A 172 4.80 -6.65 2.30
N LEU A 173 5.28 -5.78 3.19
CA LEU A 173 4.66 -4.49 3.49
C LEU A 173 5.70 -3.37 3.60
N MET A 174 5.48 -2.26 2.92
CA MET A 174 6.22 -1.01 3.04
C MET A 174 5.24 0.14 3.24
N VAL A 175 5.61 1.13 4.05
CA VAL A 175 4.81 2.33 4.29
C VAL A 175 5.69 3.56 4.10
N GLU A 176 5.25 4.49 3.26
CA GLU A 176 5.76 5.86 3.23
C GLU A 176 4.86 6.76 4.08
N PHE A 177 5.47 7.60 4.91
CA PHE A 177 4.76 8.57 5.75
C PHE A 177 4.79 9.97 5.13
N GLY A 178 3.69 10.70 5.31
CA GLY A 178 3.49 12.04 4.78
C GLY A 178 3.45 13.13 5.84
N GLY A 179 3.25 14.37 5.37
CA GLY A 179 3.16 15.56 6.23
C GLY A 179 4.51 16.05 6.75
N ASP A 180 4.45 17.14 7.51
CA ASP A 180 5.65 17.77 8.08
C ASP A 180 6.35 16.87 9.11
N GLU A 181 5.63 15.95 9.75
CA GLU A 181 6.18 14.96 10.70
C GLU A 181 7.13 13.95 10.05
N ALA A 182 6.96 13.67 8.76
CA ALA A 182 7.79 12.69 8.04
C ALA A 182 9.04 13.30 7.37
N ARG A 183 9.37 14.57 7.62
CA ARG A 183 10.40 15.31 6.85
C ARG A 183 11.25 16.24 7.70
N GLY A 184 12.46 16.53 7.20
CA GLY A 184 13.39 17.50 7.77
C GLY A 184 14.28 16.92 8.87
N PRO A 185 15.15 17.77 9.45
CA PRO A 185 15.90 17.40 10.64
C PRO A 185 14.88 17.06 11.72
N ASN A 186 14.99 15.88 12.30
CA ASN A 186 14.05 15.31 13.29
C ASN A 186 12.83 14.55 12.73
N ALA A 187 12.84 14.14 11.45
CA ALA A 187 11.76 13.32 10.90
C ALA A 187 11.61 11.96 11.61
N TRP A 188 12.71 11.34 12.05
CA TRP A 188 12.68 10.02 12.68
C TRP A 188 12.16 10.06 14.12
N GLU A 189 12.44 11.14 14.82
CA GLU A 189 12.00 11.43 16.18
C GLU A 189 10.49 11.71 16.21
N ARG A 190 9.96 12.24 15.11
CA ARG A 190 8.53 12.58 14.95
C ARG A 190 7.73 11.53 14.18
N GLY A 191 8.41 10.60 13.53
CA GLY A 191 7.82 9.60 12.63
C GLY A 191 6.70 8.76 13.25
N GLY A 192 6.75 8.52 14.56
CA GLY A 192 5.66 7.83 15.28
C GLY A 192 4.30 8.54 15.18
N LYS A 193 4.28 9.85 14.93
CA LYS A 193 3.07 10.67 14.75
C LYS A 193 2.74 10.94 13.28
N ALA A 194 3.61 10.56 12.35
CA ALA A 194 3.41 10.83 10.94
C ALA A 194 2.30 9.92 10.39
N ILE A 195 1.35 10.52 9.67
CA ILE A 195 0.27 9.79 9.00
C ILE A 195 0.85 9.13 7.74
N TRP A 196 0.45 7.89 7.46
CA TRP A 196 0.88 7.21 6.23
C TRP A 196 0.31 7.89 4.98
N ASN A 197 1.07 7.88 3.89
CA ASN A 197 0.67 8.43 2.59
C ASN A 197 0.51 7.31 1.56
N VAL A 198 1.41 6.34 1.56
CA VAL A 198 1.38 5.19 0.66
C VAL A 198 1.68 3.93 1.45
N LEU A 199 0.82 2.91 1.29
CA LEU A 199 1.09 1.54 1.72
C LEU A 199 1.35 0.71 0.46
N THR A 200 2.53 0.08 0.38
CA THR A 200 2.83 -0.91 -0.65
C THR A 200 2.72 -2.31 -0.07
N LEU A 201 1.86 -3.14 -0.65
CA LEU A 201 1.79 -4.58 -0.42
C LEU A 201 2.52 -5.30 -1.55
N PHE A 202 3.42 -6.23 -1.24
CA PHE A 202 4.22 -6.90 -2.25
C PHE A 202 4.38 -8.41 -2.01
N ARG A 203 4.70 -9.13 -3.09
CA ARG A 203 5.11 -10.53 -3.04
C ARG A 203 6.36 -10.67 -2.18
N VAL A 204 6.28 -11.53 -1.17
CA VAL A 204 7.48 -11.95 -0.44
C VAL A 204 8.15 -13.02 -1.29
N ALA A 205 9.46 -12.91 -1.49
CA ALA A 205 10.23 -13.97 -2.15
C ALA A 205 10.08 -15.25 -1.31
N THR A 206 9.45 -16.26 -1.92
CA THR A 206 9.42 -17.63 -1.41
C THR A 206 10.73 -18.33 -1.68
#